data_AF-A0A968DSC6-F1
#
_entry.id   AF-A0A968DSC6-F1
#
_cell.length_a   1.000
_cell.length_b   1.000
_cell.length_c   1.000
_cell.angle_alpha   90.00
_cell.angle_beta   90.00
_cell.angle_gamma   90.00
#
_symmetry.space_group_name_H-M   'P 1'
#
loop_
_entity.id
_entity.type
_entity.pdbx_description
1 polymer ?
#
loop_
_entity_poly.entity_id
_entity_poly.type
_entity_poly.pdbx_seq_one_letter_code
_entity_poly.pdbx_strand_id
1 'polypeptide(L)' 'MSDINRVMKQALAFHRDGKLGQAEKIYRGVLARHPDHPDALHLLGTIAIETNNFSDAVMLIGK' A
#
# COMPACT_ATOMS: atom_id res chain seq x y z
N MET A 1 -18.92 -9.83 -2.86
CA MET A 1 -18.70 -8.38 -2.67
C MET A 1 -17.44 -8.21 -1.83
N SER A 2 -16.35 -7.76 -2.44
CA SER A 2 -15.07 -7.60 -1.75
C SER A 2 -15.10 -6.28 -0.98
N ASP A 3 -15.20 -6.34 0.35
CA ASP A 3 -15.11 -5.15 1.20
C ASP A 3 -13.67 -4.60 1.16
N ILE A 4 -13.39 -3.72 0.19
CA ILE A 4 -12.11 -3.00 0.08
C ILE A 4 -11.78 -2.34 1.41
N ASN A 5 -12.79 -1.78 2.08
CA ASN A 5 -12.66 -1.19 3.41
C ASN A 5 -12.11 -2.17 4.46
N ARG A 6 -12.50 -3.45 4.41
CA ARG A 6 -12.01 -4.47 5.35
C ARG A 6 -10.55 -4.82 5.09
N VAL A 7 -10.18 -5.00 3.83
CA VAL A 7 -8.78 -5.31 3.46
C VAL A 7 -7.87 -4.12 3.69
N MET A 8 -8.34 -2.88 3.45
CA MET A 8 -7.59 -1.66 3.76
C MET A 8 -7.36 -1.51 5.27
N LYS A 9 -8.38 -1.78 6.12
CA LYS A 9 -8.20 -1.80 7.58
C LYS A 9 -7.18 -2.84 8.03
N GLN A 10 -7.18 -4.02 7.42
CA GLN A 10 -6.20 -5.07 7.73
C GLN A 10 -4.78 -4.66 7.32
N ALA A 11 -4.61 -4.07 6.13
CA ALA A 11 -3.33 -3.58 5.65
C ALA A 11 -2.77 -2.47 6.57
N LEU A 12 -3.63 -1.55 7.01
CA LEU A 12 -3.28 -0.51 7.98
C LEU A 12 -2.83 -1.09 9.33
N ALA A 13 -3.45 -2.17 9.79
CA ALA A 13 -3.01 -2.85 11.01
C ALA A 13 -1.59 -3.43 10.84
N PHE A 14 -1.32 -4.11 9.73
CA PHE A 14 0.04 -4.60 9.45
C PHE A 14 1.07 -3.48 9.29
N HIS A 15 0.68 -2.36 8.67
CA HIS A 15 1.54 -1.19 8.55
C HIS A 15 1.94 -0.65 9.93
N ARG A 16 0.95 -0.44 10.81
CA ARG A 16 1.17 0.06 12.18
C ARG A 16 2.00 -0.90 13.03
N ASP A 17 1.89 -2.20 12.80
CA ASP A 17 2.71 -3.24 13.44
C ASP A 17 4.16 -3.31 12.90
N GLY A 18 4.53 -2.48 11.93
CA GLY A 18 5.83 -2.54 11.25
C GLY A 18 5.97 -3.74 10.29
N LYS A 19 4.89 -4.49 10.05
CA LYS A 19 4.83 -5.62 9.12
C LYS A 19 4.61 -5.13 7.68
N LEU A 20 5.50 -4.26 7.22
CA LEU A 20 5.33 -3.50 5.97
C LEU A 20 5.17 -4.40 4.74
N GLY A 21 5.88 -5.52 4.66
CA GLY A 21 5.72 -6.47 3.54
C GLY A 21 4.35 -7.16 3.48
N GLN A 22 3.64 -7.29 4.63
CA GLN A 22 2.28 -7.82 4.65
C GLN A 22 1.27 -6.74 4.24
N ALA A 23 1.47 -5.50 4.69
CA ALA A 23 0.67 -4.35 4.27
C ALA A 23 0.80 -4.10 2.76
N GLU A 24 2.03 -4.11 2.23
CA GLU A 24 2.32 -3.90 0.80
C GLU A 24 1.59 -4.90 -0.10
N LYS A 25 1.62 -6.19 0.25
CA LYS A 25 0.91 -7.24 -0.51
C LYS A 25 -0.58 -6.95 -0.61
N ILE A 26 -1.19 -6.46 0.47
CA ILE A 26 -2.62 -6.14 0.48
C ILE A 26 -2.90 -4.88 -0.34
N TYR A 27 -2.12 -3.81 -0.18
CA TYR A 27 -2.29 -2.59 -0.98
C TYR A 27 -2.13 -2.86 -2.48
N ARG A 28 -1.12 -3.63 -2.90
CA ARG A 28 -0.97 -4.06 -4.30
C ARG A 28 -2.15 -4.91 -4.78
N GLY A 29 -2.70 -5.77 -3.92
CA GLY A 29 -3.90 -6.54 -4.21
C GLY A 29 -5.15 -5.67 -4.38
N VAL A 30 -5.26 -4.55 -3.66
CA VAL A 30 -6.32 -3.55 -3.84
C VAL A 30 -6.13 -2.85 -5.19
N LEU A 31 -4.92 -2.40 -5.52
CA LEU A 31 -4.64 -1.75 -6.80
C LEU A 31 -4.83 -2.66 -8.01
N ALA A 32 -4.59 -3.97 -7.87
CA ALA A 32 -4.90 -4.93 -8.93
C ALA A 32 -6.39 -5.00 -9.29
N ARG A 33 -7.28 -4.59 -8.37
CA ARG A 33 -8.74 -4.56 -8.58
C ARG A 33 -9.26 -3.13 -8.81
N HIS A 34 -8.63 -2.16 -8.18
CA HIS A 34 -8.95 -0.73 -8.22
C HIS A 34 -7.67 0.07 -8.45
N PRO A 35 -7.18 0.16 -9.70
CA PRO A 35 -5.89 0.76 -10.02
C PRO A 35 -5.73 2.20 -9.53
N ASP A 36 -6.82 2.96 -9.46
CA ASP A 36 -6.82 4.37 -9.07
C ASP A 36 -7.25 4.59 -7.62
N HIS A 37 -7.13 3.58 -6.74
CA HIS A 37 -7.50 3.73 -5.34
C HIS A 37 -6.50 4.65 -4.59
N PRO A 38 -6.91 5.86 -4.17
CA PRO A 38 -5.98 6.88 -3.69
C PRO A 38 -5.24 6.45 -2.42
N ASP A 39 -5.95 5.87 -1.44
CA ASP A 39 -5.31 5.46 -0.18
C ASP A 39 -4.27 4.36 -0.37
N ALA A 40 -4.53 3.39 -1.25
CA ALA A 40 -3.60 2.29 -1.49
C ALA A 40 -2.32 2.78 -2.22
N LEU A 41 -2.46 3.74 -3.15
CA LEU A 41 -1.31 4.40 -3.78
C LEU A 41 -0.50 5.20 -2.75
N HIS A 42 -1.18 6.02 -1.93
CA HIS A 42 -0.53 6.85 -0.91
C HIS A 42 0.24 5.99 0.10
N LEU A 43 -0.40 4.93 0.63
CA LEU A 43 0.20 4.08 1.65
C LEU A 43 1.36 3.23 1.10
N LEU A 44 1.34 2.83 -0.18
CA LEU A 44 2.49 2.20 -0.83
C LEU A 44 3.66 3.17 -0.97
N GLY A 45 3.40 4.43 -1.32
CA GLY A 45 4.42 5.49 -1.33
C GLY A 45 5.05 5.67 0.05
N THR A 46 4.23 5.69 1.11
CA THR A 46 4.71 5.76 2.49
C THR A 46 5.59 4.57 2.86
N ILE A 47 5.20 3.33 2.51
CA ILE A 47 6.03 2.13 2.74
C ILE A 47 7.38 2.25 2.02
N ALA A 48 7.41 2.74 0.77
CA ALA A 48 8.65 2.90 0.02
C ALA A 48 9.62 3.89 0.70
N ILE A 49 9.08 4.96 1.30
CA ILE A 49 9.84 5.93 2.10
C ILE A 49 10.32 5.29 3.41
N GLU A 50 9.43 4.65 4.17
CA GLU A 50 9.72 4.07 5.50
C GLU A 50 10.74 2.92 5.45
N THR A 51 10.73 2.13 4.37
CA THR A 51 11.68 1.02 4.20
C THR A 51 13.05 1.47 3.71
N ASN A 52 13.24 2.76 3.42
CA ASN A 52 14.45 3.32 2.81
C ASN A 52 14.83 2.59 1.50
N ASN A 53 13.88 1.86 0.90
CA ASN A 53 13.99 1.19 -0.39
C ASN A 53 13.71 2.22 -1.48
N PHE A 54 14.65 3.14 -1.66
CA PHE A 54 14.62 4.15 -2.72
C PHE A 54 14.63 3.57 -4.15
N SER A 55 14.70 2.24 -4.30
CA SER A 55 14.67 1.55 -5.59
C SER A 55 13.32 1.68 -6.32
N ASP A 56 12.20 1.76 -5.59
CA ASP A 56 10.83 1.84 -6.15
C ASP A 56 10.17 3.23 -5.97
N ALA A 57 10.69 4.07 -5.06
CA ALA A 57 10.05 5.33 -4.65
C ALA A 57 9.93 6.38 -5.79
N VAL A 58 10.80 6.31 -6.81
CA VAL A 58 10.79 7.28 -7.93
C VAL A 58 9.70 6.97 -8.96
N MET A 59 9.23 5.73 -9.07
CA MET A 59 8.23 5.35 -10.09
C MET A 59 6.78 5.67 -9.67
N LEU A 60 6.52 5.80 -8.36
CA LEU A 60 5.16 5.94 -7.81
C LEU A 60 4.75 7.38 -7.44
N ILE A 61 5.70 8.31 -7.32
CA ILE A 61 5.43 9.73 -7.02
C ILE A 61 5.19 10.56 -8.29
N GLY A 62 5.43 9.98 -9.48
CA GLY A 62 5.31 10.66 -10.77
C GLY A 62 4.02 10.38 -11.53
N LYS A 63 2.86 10.81 -11.02
CA LYS A 63 1.70 11.16 -11.85
C LYS A 63 0.73 12.08 -11.12
#